data_AF-A0A2H5Q040-F1
#
_entry.id   AF-A0A2H5Q040-F1
#
_cell.length_a   1.000
_cell.length_b   1.000
_cell.length_c   1.000
_cell.angle_alpha   90.00
_cell.angle_beta   90.00
_cell.angle_gamma   90.00
#
_symmetry.space_group_name_H-M   'P 1'
#
loop_
_entity.id
_entity.type
_entity.pdbx_description
1 polymer ?
#
loop_
_entity_poly.entity_id
_entity_poly.type
_entity_poly.pdbx_seq_one_letter_code
_entity_poly.pdbx_strand_id
1 'polypeptide(L)'
;MVKFLPIFATQIIFLLFLLSSFTKIQVHGYAKTMNKNLMGLKKEKLTHFQIHWHDIQSGQNPTPISVVRPPTNTSTNGFGIINMIDNPLTAGPEMSSKMVGRAQGFYALASQEEVGLLMAMNFAFIEGKYNGSSITVL
;
A
#
# COMPACT_ATOMS: atom_id res chain seq x y z
N MET A 1 8.32 76.31 -4.51
CA MET A 1 7.42 75.32 -5.16
C MET A 1 8.28 74.22 -5.81
N VAL A 2 8.99 73.37 -5.04
CA VAL A 2 9.89 72.32 -5.63
C VAL A 2 9.94 71.01 -4.81
N LYS A 3 9.29 70.92 -3.64
CA LYS A 3 9.40 69.72 -2.77
C LYS A 3 8.35 68.61 -3.02
N PHE A 4 7.40 68.82 -3.94
CA PHE A 4 6.31 67.85 -4.19
C PHE A 4 6.66 66.76 -5.22
N LEU A 5 7.58 67.03 -6.15
CA LEU A 5 7.96 66.10 -7.22
C LEU A 5 8.67 64.80 -6.74
N PRO A 6 9.57 64.79 -5.73
CA PRO A 6 10.26 63.57 -5.32
C PRO A 6 9.36 62.58 -4.55
N ILE A 7 8.26 63.06 -3.95
CA ILE A 7 7.32 62.21 -3.21
C ILE A 7 6.50 61.34 -4.17
N PHE A 8 6.04 61.92 -5.29
CA PHE A 8 5.32 61.15 -6.32
C PHE A 8 6.23 60.11 -6.99
N ALA A 9 7.50 60.46 -7.27
CA ALA A 9 8.45 59.53 -7.87
C ALA A 9 8.77 58.34 -6.94
N THR A 10 8.94 58.59 -5.64
CA THR A 10 9.21 57.52 -4.65
C THR A 10 8.00 56.61 -4.43
N GLN A 11 6.77 57.16 -4.45
CA GLN A 11 5.54 56.36 -4.40
C GLN A 11 5.36 55.47 -5.63
N ILE A 12 5.70 55.95 -6.82
CA ILE A 12 5.64 55.15 -8.06
C ILE A 12 6.68 54.03 -8.03
N ILE A 13 7.91 54.31 -7.59
CA ILE A 13 8.96 53.28 -7.46
C ILE A 13 8.55 52.21 -6.43
N PHE A 14 7.97 52.63 -5.29
CA PHE A 14 7.47 51.70 -4.28
C PHE A 14 6.31 50.84 -4.82
N LEU A 15 5.40 51.42 -5.61
CA LEU A 15 4.33 50.69 -6.27
C LEU A 15 4.87 49.67 -7.29
N LEU A 16 5.84 50.06 -8.11
CA LEU A 16 6.49 49.16 -9.07
C LEU A 16 7.23 48.02 -8.36
N PHE A 17 7.86 48.30 -7.21
CA PHE A 17 8.50 47.30 -6.38
C PHE A 17 7.49 46.29 -5.81
N LEU A 18 6.32 46.76 -5.34
CA LEU A 18 5.22 45.89 -4.91
C LEU A 18 4.66 45.02 -6.04
N LEU A 19 4.53 45.54 -7.27
CA LEU A 19 4.09 44.77 -8.42
C LEU A 19 5.12 43.71 -8.88
N SER A 20 6.41 43.94 -8.66
CA SER A 20 7.48 42.99 -9.02
C SER A 20 7.52 41.73 -8.13
N SER A 21 6.81 41.73 -7.00
CA SER A 21 6.80 40.63 -6.02
C SER A 21 5.85 39.48 -6.37
N PHE A 22 5.11 39.55 -7.48
CA PHE A 22 4.22 38.48 -7.94
C PHE A 22 4.94 37.50 -8.87
N THR A 23 6.01 36.85 -8.40
CA THR A 23 6.49 35.64 -9.08
C THR A 23 5.51 34.51 -8.81
N LYS A 24 4.83 34.00 -9.85
CA LYS A 24 4.09 32.73 -9.75
C LYS A 24 5.08 31.64 -9.37
N ILE A 25 5.12 31.26 -8.10
CA ILE A 25 5.84 30.08 -7.64
C ILE A 25 5.12 28.88 -8.27
N GLN A 26 5.64 28.38 -9.37
CA GLN A 26 5.21 27.11 -9.93
C GLN A 26 5.80 26.02 -9.04
N VAL A 27 5.10 25.71 -7.95
CA VAL A 27 5.35 24.52 -7.15
C VAL A 27 5.15 23.33 -8.08
N HIS A 28 6.25 22.75 -8.56
CA HIS A 28 6.22 21.48 -9.24
C HIS A 28 5.90 20.42 -8.18
N GLY A 29 4.60 20.23 -7.92
CA GLY A 29 4.13 19.18 -7.04
C GLY A 29 4.63 17.83 -7.55
N TYR A 30 5.09 16.97 -6.65
CA TYR A 30 5.55 15.60 -6.92
C TYR A 30 4.51 14.76 -7.69
N ALA A 31 3.24 15.14 -7.64
CA ALA A 31 2.15 14.51 -8.39
C ALA A 31 1.31 15.56 -9.14
N LYS A 32 0.80 15.16 -10.31
CA LYS A 32 -0.18 15.91 -11.11
C LYS A 32 -1.40 15.04 -11.34
N THR A 33 -2.59 15.64 -11.23
CA THR A 33 -3.84 14.98 -11.61
C THR A 33 -3.84 14.70 -13.12
N MET A 34 -3.92 13.43 -13.48
CA MET A 34 -4.00 12.97 -14.86
C MET A 34 -5.46 12.91 -15.33
N ASN A 35 -5.72 13.27 -16.59
CA ASN A 35 -7.05 13.14 -17.16
C ASN A 35 -7.34 11.65 -17.48
N LYS A 36 -8.33 11.07 -16.79
CA LYS A 36 -8.74 9.66 -16.97
C LYS A 36 -9.07 9.32 -18.44
N ASN A 37 -9.61 10.28 -19.20
CA ASN A 37 -9.99 10.08 -20.61
C ASN A 37 -8.77 9.92 -21.52
N LEU A 38 -7.61 10.48 -21.16
CA LEU A 38 -6.36 10.33 -21.93
C LEU A 38 -5.69 8.97 -21.70
N MET A 39 -6.06 8.24 -20.65
CA MET A 39 -5.41 6.99 -20.27
C MET A 39 -6.13 5.74 -20.82
N GLY A 40 -7.25 5.90 -21.53
CA GLY A 40 -8.02 4.77 -22.07
C GLY A 40 -8.52 3.79 -20.98
N LEU A 41 -8.63 4.27 -19.73
CA LEU A 41 -9.00 3.43 -18.60
C LEU A 41 -10.46 2.97 -18.74
N LYS A 42 -10.70 1.66 -18.57
CA LYS A 42 -12.05 1.10 -18.53
C LYS A 42 -12.80 1.61 -17.30
N LYS A 43 -14.13 1.54 -17.35
CA LYS A 43 -15.00 1.87 -16.21
C LYS A 43 -14.57 1.07 -14.98
N GLU A 44 -14.41 1.76 -13.87
CA GLU A 44 -14.13 1.18 -12.55
C GLU A 44 -15.21 0.13 -12.21
N LYS A 45 -14.80 -0.96 -11.55
CA LYS A 45 -15.68 -2.06 -11.15
C LYS A 45 -15.51 -2.33 -9.67
N LEU A 46 -16.62 -2.61 -8.99
CA LEU A 46 -16.64 -3.11 -7.63
C LEU A 46 -16.84 -4.63 -7.66
N THR A 47 -16.13 -5.37 -6.81
CA THR A 47 -16.27 -6.82 -6.67
C THR A 47 -16.07 -7.19 -5.21
N HIS A 48 -16.98 -8.02 -4.69
CA HIS A 48 -16.87 -8.59 -3.35
C HIS A 48 -16.25 -9.99 -3.48
N PHE A 49 -15.22 -10.26 -2.67
CA PHE A 49 -14.58 -11.57 -2.58
C PHE A 49 -14.90 -12.21 -1.23
N GLN A 50 -15.37 -13.44 -1.25
CA GLN A 50 -15.45 -14.31 -0.08
C GLN A 50 -14.55 -15.52 -0.35
N ILE A 51 -13.45 -15.61 0.39
CA ILE A 51 -12.43 -16.64 0.25
C ILE A 51 -11.97 -17.06 1.65
N HIS A 52 -11.53 -18.30 1.77
CA HIS A 52 -11.04 -18.88 3.03
C HIS A 52 -9.56 -19.20 2.87
N TRP A 53 -8.75 -18.68 3.80
CA TRP A 53 -7.30 -18.84 3.84
C TRP A 53 -6.90 -19.91 4.84
N HIS A 54 -6.06 -20.85 4.41
CA HIS A 54 -5.71 -22.04 5.19
C HIS A 54 -4.23 -22.05 5.55
N ASP A 55 -3.90 -21.62 6.77
CA ASP A 55 -2.53 -21.71 7.32
C ASP A 55 -2.31 -23.05 8.02
N ILE A 56 -1.78 -24.03 7.29
CA ILE A 56 -1.63 -25.41 7.75
C ILE A 56 -0.26 -25.55 8.42
N GLN A 57 -0.19 -25.29 9.73
CA GLN A 57 1.08 -25.27 10.47
C GLN A 57 1.71 -26.65 10.74
N SER A 58 0.96 -27.75 10.59
CA SER A 58 1.41 -29.10 10.96
C SER A 58 0.82 -30.18 10.05
N GLY A 59 1.35 -31.41 10.15
CA GLY A 59 1.00 -32.53 9.29
C GLY A 59 2.08 -32.85 8.26
N GLN A 60 1.75 -33.66 7.26
CA GLN A 60 2.72 -34.11 6.25
C GLN A 60 3.19 -32.99 5.33
N ASN A 61 2.33 -32.01 5.04
CA ASN A 61 2.58 -30.92 4.09
C ASN A 61 2.19 -29.56 4.70
N PRO A 62 2.99 -29.01 5.62
CA PRO A 62 2.72 -27.67 6.15
C PRO A 62 2.88 -26.61 5.06
N THR A 63 2.08 -25.55 5.15
CA THR A 63 2.07 -24.45 4.17
C THR A 63 2.87 -23.20 4.59
N PRO A 64 3.09 -22.92 5.89
CA PRO A 64 4.06 -21.94 6.35
C PRO A 64 5.41 -22.59 6.73
N ILE A 65 6.52 -21.90 6.47
CA ILE A 65 7.86 -22.27 6.94
C ILE A 65 8.52 -21.05 7.58
N SER A 66 9.00 -21.15 8.82
CA SER A 66 9.75 -20.05 9.44
C SER A 66 11.13 -19.91 8.79
N VAL A 67 11.36 -18.75 8.18
CA VAL A 67 12.60 -18.38 7.50
C VAL A 67 13.51 -17.51 8.36
N VAL A 68 12.94 -16.84 9.37
CA VAL A 68 13.68 -16.10 10.40
C VAL A 68 13.15 -16.50 11.76
N ARG A 69 14.08 -16.75 12.69
CA ARG A 69 13.80 -16.95 14.11
C ARG A 69 14.75 -16.08 14.94
N PRO A 70 14.27 -15.44 16.03
CA PRO A 70 15.14 -14.74 16.97
C PRO A 70 16.23 -15.67 17.53
N PRO A 71 17.43 -15.15 17.83
CA PRO A 71 18.54 -15.95 18.36
C PRO A 71 18.24 -16.61 19.71
N THR A 72 17.40 -15.96 20.51
CA THR A 72 17.00 -16.43 21.84
C THR A 72 15.50 -16.63 21.88
N ASN A 73 15.06 -17.74 22.48
CA ASN A 73 13.64 -18.03 22.69
C ASN A 73 13.09 -17.29 23.93
N THR A 74 13.44 -16.01 24.06
CA THR A 74 13.06 -15.16 25.21
C THR A 74 11.72 -14.47 25.02
N SER A 75 11.23 -14.43 23.77
CA SER A 75 9.95 -13.84 23.43
C SER A 75 8.83 -14.86 23.65
N THR A 76 7.89 -14.54 24.54
CA THR A 76 6.68 -15.36 24.79
C THR A 76 5.67 -15.28 23.65
N ASN A 77 5.70 -14.20 22.85
CA ASN A 77 4.81 -13.92 21.74
C ASN A 77 5.43 -14.15 20.35
N GLY A 78 6.67 -14.63 20.28
CA GLY A 78 7.37 -14.94 19.03
C GLY A 78 7.82 -13.72 18.21
N PHE A 79 7.88 -12.52 18.80
CA PHE A 79 8.34 -11.29 18.14
C PHE A 79 9.61 -11.52 17.31
N GLY A 80 9.58 -11.10 16.03
CA GLY A 80 10.69 -11.23 15.09
C GLY A 80 10.75 -12.55 14.32
N ILE A 81 9.88 -13.52 14.61
CA ILE A 81 9.70 -14.70 13.75
C ILE A 81 9.05 -14.27 12.44
N ILE A 82 9.56 -14.78 11.32
CA ILE A 82 8.99 -14.58 9.98
C ILE A 82 8.70 -15.94 9.36
N ASN A 83 7.46 -16.14 8.91
CA ASN A 83 7.01 -17.34 8.22
C ASN A 83 6.72 -17.02 6.76
N MET A 84 7.43 -17.69 5.85
CA MET A 84 7.12 -17.70 4.42
C MET A 84 5.93 -18.64 4.19
N ILE A 85 4.96 -18.21 3.40
CA ILE A 85 3.70 -18.92 3.19
C ILE A 85 3.42 -19.17 1.70
N ASP A 86 2.84 -20.33 1.43
CA ASP A 86 2.15 -20.64 0.19
C ASP A 86 0.84 -21.38 0.50
N ASN A 87 -0.15 -20.63 0.98
CA ASN A 87 -1.35 -21.17 1.59
C ASN A 87 -2.50 -21.31 0.58
N PRO A 88 -3.30 -22.39 0.63
CA PRO A 88 -4.51 -22.51 -0.18
C PRO A 88 -5.53 -21.40 0.09
N LEU A 89 -6.19 -20.93 -0.97
CA LEU A 89 -7.42 -20.14 -0.89
C LEU A 89 -8.58 -20.95 -1.49
N THR A 90 -9.65 -21.12 -0.73
CA THR A 90 -10.83 -21.91 -1.16
C THR A 90 -12.13 -21.10 -1.10
N ALA A 91 -13.12 -21.56 -1.86
CA ALA A 91 -14.45 -20.94 -1.90
C ALA A 91 -15.26 -21.17 -0.61
N GLY A 92 -15.03 -22.28 0.09
CA GLY A 92 -15.68 -22.61 1.36
C GLY A 92 -14.67 -22.82 2.49
N PRO A 93 -15.12 -22.91 3.75
CA PRO A 93 -14.24 -23.08 4.91
C PRO A 93 -13.60 -24.47 4.98
N GLU A 94 -14.14 -25.45 4.28
CA GLU A 94 -13.58 -26.80 4.24
C GLU A 94 -12.43 -26.90 3.24
N MET A 95 -11.36 -27.61 3.60
CA MET A 95 -10.22 -27.88 2.71
C MET A 95 -10.60 -28.69 1.46
N SER A 96 -11.70 -29.45 1.52
CA SER A 96 -12.25 -30.19 0.37
C SER A 96 -13.04 -29.31 -0.60
N SER A 97 -13.33 -28.06 -0.23
CA SER A 97 -14.04 -27.13 -1.10
C SER A 97 -13.15 -26.67 -2.27
N LYS A 98 -13.78 -26.06 -3.29
CA LYS A 98 -13.07 -25.65 -4.50
C LYS A 98 -11.92 -24.70 -4.17
N MET A 99 -10.70 -25.07 -4.53
CA MET A 99 -9.54 -24.17 -4.51
C MET A 99 -9.69 -23.11 -5.60
N VAL A 100 -9.50 -21.84 -5.23
CA VAL A 100 -9.68 -20.68 -6.12
C VAL A 100 -8.40 -19.87 -6.31
N GLY A 101 -7.38 -20.11 -5.48
CA GLY A 101 -6.13 -19.37 -5.50
C GLY A 101 -5.15 -19.84 -4.44
N ARG A 102 -4.07 -19.07 -4.29
CA ARG A 102 -3.07 -19.22 -3.24
C ARG A 102 -2.72 -17.87 -2.61
N ALA A 103 -2.44 -17.87 -1.32
CA ALA A 103 -1.87 -16.74 -0.61
C ALA A 103 -0.35 -16.94 -0.47
N GLN A 104 0.42 -16.10 -1.15
CA GLN A 104 1.86 -16.24 -1.29
C GLN A 104 2.58 -15.00 -0.77
N GLY A 105 3.55 -15.19 0.11
CA GLY A 105 4.27 -14.09 0.76
C GLY A 105 4.75 -14.50 2.13
N PHE A 106 4.68 -13.61 3.12
CA PHE A 106 5.04 -13.96 4.49
C PHE A 106 4.15 -13.25 5.51
N TYR A 107 4.21 -13.74 6.73
CA TYR A 107 3.80 -12.99 7.91
C TYR A 107 4.89 -12.96 8.96
N ALA A 108 4.94 -11.85 9.71
CA ALA A 108 5.88 -11.66 10.79
C ALA A 108 5.15 -11.42 12.11
N LEU A 109 5.66 -12.01 13.19
CA LEU A 109 5.20 -11.68 14.53
C LEU A 109 5.81 -10.34 14.94
N ALA A 110 4.99 -9.29 14.92
CA ALA A 110 5.42 -7.90 14.88
C ALA A 110 5.11 -7.10 16.16
N SER A 111 4.36 -7.67 17.11
CA SER A 111 4.08 -7.03 18.40
C SER A 111 5.01 -7.56 19.50
N GLN A 112 5.51 -6.65 20.35
CA GLN A 112 6.33 -6.99 21.52
C GLN A 112 5.51 -7.31 22.77
N GLU A 113 4.24 -6.91 22.82
CA GLU A 113 3.37 -7.07 23.99
C GLU A 113 2.46 -8.30 23.88
N GLU A 114 1.95 -8.56 22.67
CA GLU A 114 0.99 -9.63 22.39
C GLU A 114 1.29 -10.31 21.05
N VAL A 115 0.51 -11.34 20.68
CA VAL A 115 0.63 -11.95 19.36
C VAL A 115 0.00 -11.02 18.33
N GLY A 116 0.81 -10.37 17.51
CA GLY A 116 0.37 -9.51 16.41
C GLY A 116 1.07 -9.89 15.11
N LEU A 117 0.32 -10.03 14.03
CA LEU A 117 0.84 -10.41 12.71
C LEU A 117 0.89 -9.20 11.78
N LEU A 118 2.04 -8.97 11.15
CA LEU A 118 2.16 -8.18 9.93
C LEU A 118 2.10 -9.13 8.73
N MET A 119 1.20 -8.87 7.79
CA MET A 119 1.06 -9.67 6.56
C MET A 119 1.70 -8.93 5.39
N ALA A 120 2.48 -9.60 4.56
CA ALA A 120 2.94 -9.07 3.28
C ALA A 120 2.80 -10.19 2.23
N MET A 121 1.68 -10.20 1.52
CA MET A 121 1.30 -11.34 0.67
C MET A 121 0.42 -10.96 -0.51
N ASN A 122 0.34 -11.86 -1.48
CA ASN A 122 -0.56 -11.80 -2.62
C ASN A 122 -1.60 -12.91 -2.54
N PHE A 123 -2.87 -12.59 -2.77
CA PHE A 123 -3.89 -13.55 -3.15
C PHE A 123 -3.86 -13.73 -4.67
N ALA A 124 -3.18 -14.78 -5.13
CA ALA A 124 -3.05 -15.14 -6.54
C ALA A 124 -4.21 -16.07 -6.94
N PHE A 125 -5.14 -15.58 -7.76
CA PHE A 125 -6.29 -16.35 -8.22
C PHE A 125 -5.93 -17.21 -9.42
N ILE A 126 -6.34 -18.49 -9.40
CA ILE A 126 -6.00 -19.47 -10.45
C ILE A 126 -7.23 -19.95 -11.23
N GLU A 127 -8.41 -19.45 -10.88
CA GLU A 127 -9.69 -19.96 -11.35
C GLU A 127 -10.72 -18.82 -11.56
N GLY A 128 -11.73 -19.10 -12.38
CA GLY A 128 -12.84 -18.20 -12.62
C GLY A 128 -12.46 -16.90 -13.36
N LYS A 129 -13.30 -15.87 -13.20
CA LYS A 129 -13.20 -14.59 -13.93
C LYS A 129 -11.88 -13.84 -13.69
N TYR A 130 -11.26 -14.05 -12.53
CA TYR A 130 -10.04 -13.35 -12.11
C TYR A 130 -8.80 -14.25 -12.17
N ASN A 131 -8.87 -15.39 -12.85
CA ASN A 131 -7.71 -16.25 -13.09
C ASN A 131 -6.53 -15.44 -13.64
N GLY A 132 -5.34 -15.61 -13.04
CA GLY A 132 -4.11 -14.90 -13.38
C GLY A 132 -4.01 -13.50 -12.79
N SER A 133 -5.02 -13.03 -12.06
CA SER A 133 -4.99 -11.76 -11.33
C SER A 133 -4.56 -11.97 -9.88
N SER A 134 -4.12 -10.89 -9.22
CA SER A 134 -3.78 -10.90 -7.80
C SER A 134 -4.31 -9.69 -7.03
N ILE A 135 -4.51 -9.86 -5.72
CA ILE A 135 -4.68 -8.77 -4.76
C ILE A 135 -3.48 -8.79 -3.82
N THR A 136 -2.80 -7.65 -3.65
CA THR A 136 -1.69 -7.50 -2.70
C THR A 136 -2.21 -6.95 -1.37
N VAL A 137 -1.77 -7.56 -0.27
CA VAL A 137 -2.07 -7.18 1.10
C VAL A 137 -0.77 -6.84 1.80
N LEU A 138 -0.72 -5.67 2.44
CA LEU A 138 0.36 -5.18 3.30
C LEU A 138 -0.25 -4.51 4.55
#